data_AF-W6MUI4-F1
#
_entry.id   AF-W6MUI4-F1
#
_cell.length_a   1.000
_cell.length_b   1.000
_cell.length_c   1.000
_cell.angle_alpha   90.00
_cell.angle_beta   90.00
_cell.angle_gamma   90.00
#
_symmetry.space_group_name_H-M   'P 1'
#
loop_
_entity.id
_entity.type
_entity.pdbx_description
1 polymer ?
#
loop_
_entity_poly.entity_id
_entity_poly.type
_entity_poly.pdbx_seq_one_letter_code
_entity_poly.pdbx_strand_id
1 'polypeptide(L)'
;MLRAIPRTLKCNRLLFSTQSILAKPSLKRTLATSTSTDNWQTDDDELYSPDFANLPVRWEKLSEEERADTVYYLEGKQELPWELMSTEEKKAAYFLAYGKWGPRNQQGLNTTEVLFRFVSTSILFSVLGLSAFLYTKDRKVLKELELQSGESSESS
;
A
#
# COMPACT_ATOMS: atom_id res chain seq x y z
N MET A 1 -15.36 9.54 -46.47
CA MET A 1 -14.68 8.80 -45.38
C MET A 1 -15.11 9.40 -44.04
N LEU A 2 -15.51 8.52 -43.09
CA LEU A 2 -15.55 8.71 -41.62
C LEU A 2 -16.43 9.85 -41.05
N ARG A 3 -17.74 9.65 -40.90
CA ARG A 3 -18.47 9.18 -39.69
C ARG A 3 -18.27 10.05 -38.43
N ALA A 4 -19.25 10.92 -38.20
CA ALA A 4 -19.45 11.68 -36.97
C ALA A 4 -19.89 10.77 -35.80
N ILE A 5 -19.38 11.05 -34.61
CA ILE A 5 -19.65 10.32 -33.36
C ILE A 5 -20.57 11.20 -32.49
N PRO A 6 -21.81 10.78 -32.14
CA PRO A 6 -22.61 11.51 -31.18
C PRO A 6 -22.22 11.17 -29.73
N ARG A 7 -21.89 12.21 -28.95
CA ARG A 7 -21.68 12.15 -27.49
C ARG A 7 -23.03 12.07 -26.78
N THR A 8 -23.32 10.96 -26.10
CA THR A 8 -24.50 10.84 -25.24
C THR A 8 -24.13 11.19 -23.80
N LEU A 9 -24.54 12.37 -23.34
CA LEU A 9 -24.52 12.79 -21.94
C LEU A 9 -25.79 12.24 -21.26
N LYS A 10 -25.66 11.26 -20.36
CA LYS A 10 -26.73 10.91 -19.43
C LYS A 10 -26.50 11.69 -18.13
N CYS A 11 -27.23 12.78 -17.99
CA CYS A 11 -27.43 13.49 -16.72
C CYS A 11 -28.11 12.54 -15.74
N ASN A 12 -27.43 12.16 -14.66
CA ASN A 12 -28.09 11.45 -13.57
C ASN A 12 -28.76 12.48 -12.66
N ARG A 13 -30.07 12.59 -12.85
CA ARG A 13 -30.96 13.57 -12.24
C ARG A 13 -31.14 13.26 -10.76
N LEU A 14 -30.82 14.26 -9.95
CA LEU A 14 -31.15 14.39 -8.54
C LEU A 14 -32.58 13.94 -8.23
N LEU A 15 -32.75 13.16 -7.17
CA LEU A 15 -34.03 13.03 -6.47
C LEU A 15 -33.80 13.34 -4.99
N PHE A 16 -33.98 14.62 -4.68
CA PHE A 16 -34.40 15.12 -3.37
C PHE A 16 -35.86 14.68 -3.12
N SER A 17 -36.13 14.07 -1.98
CA SER A 17 -37.48 13.76 -1.45
C SER A 17 -37.28 13.36 0.02
N THR A 18 -37.93 13.86 1.06
CA THR A 18 -39.05 14.79 1.29
C THR A 18 -39.01 15.13 2.78
N GLN A 19 -39.24 16.39 3.17
CA GLN A 19 -39.53 16.78 4.56
C GLN A 19 -40.95 16.27 4.95
N SER A 20 -41.28 15.88 6.19
CA SER A 20 -41.70 16.73 7.35
C SER A 20 -42.45 15.75 8.33
N ILE A 21 -42.48 15.82 9.68
CA ILE A 21 -43.32 16.67 10.56
C ILE A 21 -43.18 16.18 12.04
N LEU A 22 -42.86 17.11 12.96
CA LEU A 22 -43.41 17.37 14.32
C LEU A 22 -43.46 16.29 15.43
N ALA A 23 -42.68 16.52 16.49
CA ALA A 23 -43.13 16.36 17.88
C ALA A 23 -42.31 17.25 18.83
N LYS A 24 -42.98 18.12 19.60
CA LYS A 24 -42.38 18.99 20.64
C LYS A 24 -42.62 18.36 22.01
N PRO A 25 -41.59 18.18 22.84
CA PRO A 25 -41.77 18.15 24.29
C PRO A 25 -41.14 19.37 24.99
N SER A 26 -41.88 19.82 25.99
CA SER A 26 -41.73 21.03 26.79
C SER A 26 -40.41 21.13 27.57
N LEU A 27 -39.87 22.33 27.59
CA LEU A 27 -38.68 22.77 28.31
C LEU A 27 -38.84 22.63 29.84
N LYS A 28 -37.84 22.01 30.49
CA LYS A 28 -37.41 22.40 31.83
C LYS A 28 -35.89 22.61 31.77
N ARG A 29 -35.48 23.83 31.41
CA ARG A 29 -34.08 24.25 31.37
C ARG A 29 -33.73 24.84 32.73
N THR A 30 -33.12 24.03 33.59
CA THR A 30 -32.47 24.50 34.82
C THR A 30 -31.19 25.25 34.41
N LEU A 31 -31.04 26.48 34.92
CA LEU A 31 -29.84 27.29 34.74
C LEU A 31 -28.72 26.71 35.60
N ALA A 32 -27.78 26.01 34.97
CA ALA A 32 -26.46 25.79 35.54
C ALA A 32 -25.50 26.74 34.82
N THR A 33 -25.19 27.86 35.47
CA THR A 33 -24.05 28.71 35.12
C THR A 33 -22.79 27.94 35.49
N SER A 34 -22.31 27.09 34.60
CA SER A 34 -20.91 26.67 34.60
C SER A 34 -20.16 27.71 33.78
N THR A 35 -19.43 28.59 34.45
CA THR A 35 -18.34 29.33 33.84
C THR A 35 -17.24 28.32 33.48
N SER A 36 -17.42 27.58 32.38
CA SER A 36 -16.31 26.98 31.66
C SER A 36 -15.68 28.14 30.91
N THR A 37 -14.55 28.60 31.42
CA THR A 37 -13.60 29.35 30.60
C THR A 37 -13.11 28.37 29.54
N ASP A 38 -13.86 28.25 28.45
CA ASP A 38 -13.36 27.68 27.20
C ASP A 38 -12.26 28.64 26.75
N ASN A 39 -11.06 28.37 27.25
CA ASN A 39 -9.85 28.88 26.64
C ASN A 39 -9.76 28.15 25.31
N TRP A 40 -10.27 28.78 24.25
CA TRP A 40 -9.83 28.48 22.90
C TRP A 40 -8.36 28.86 22.86
N GLN A 41 -7.54 27.91 23.31
CA GLN A 41 -6.09 27.92 23.15
C GLN A 41 -5.86 27.96 21.63
N THR A 42 -5.78 29.16 21.06
CA THR A 42 -4.95 29.40 19.89
C THR A 42 -3.53 29.22 20.39
N ASP A 43 -3.12 27.96 20.52
CA ASP A 43 -1.72 27.59 20.48
C ASP A 43 -1.20 28.23 19.19
N ASP A 44 -0.22 29.11 19.37
CA ASP A 44 0.43 29.94 18.38
C ASP A 44 0.29 29.41 16.94
N ASP A 45 -0.57 30.04 16.13
CA ASP A 45 -0.56 30.00 14.66
C ASP A 45 0.73 30.67 14.12
N GLU A 46 1.88 30.32 14.72
CA GLU A 46 3.21 30.60 14.22
C GLU A 46 3.47 29.64 13.07
N LEU A 47 2.76 29.88 11.96
CA LEU A 47 3.06 29.41 10.62
C LEU A 47 3.68 27.99 10.57
N TYR A 48 2.94 26.96 11.00
CA TYR A 48 3.42 25.58 10.92
C TYR A 48 3.76 25.25 9.46
N SER A 49 5.05 25.27 9.14
CA SER A 49 5.57 24.85 7.85
C SER A 49 6.08 23.42 8.03
N PRO A 50 5.53 22.43 7.31
CA PRO A 50 6.11 21.10 7.30
C PRO A 50 7.54 21.17 6.76
N ASP A 51 8.40 20.27 7.23
CA ASP A 51 9.79 20.21 6.80
C ASP A 51 9.88 19.67 5.37
N PHE A 52 10.50 20.40 4.44
CA PHE A 52 10.69 19.96 3.05
C PHE A 52 12.07 19.36 2.76
N ALA A 53 12.98 19.38 3.74
CA ALA A 53 14.31 18.81 3.59
C ALA A 53 14.22 17.29 3.38
N ASN A 54 14.87 16.80 2.31
CA ASN A 54 14.96 15.37 1.99
C ASN A 54 13.61 14.61 1.92
N LEU A 55 12.52 15.30 1.56
CA LEU A 55 11.20 14.70 1.35
C LEU A 55 11.19 13.37 0.56
N PRO A 56 11.95 13.17 -0.55
CA PRO A 56 11.91 11.92 -1.31
C PRO A 56 12.30 10.66 -0.54
N VAL A 57 13.15 10.78 0.48
CA VAL A 57 13.59 9.63 1.30
C VAL A 57 12.62 9.37 2.44
N ARG A 58 12.01 10.44 2.96
CA ARG A 58 11.16 10.39 4.14
C ARG A 58 9.70 10.05 3.81
N TRP A 59 9.23 10.37 2.60
CA TRP A 59 7.83 10.22 2.17
C TRP A 59 7.22 8.84 2.45
N GLU A 60 7.97 7.77 2.21
CA GLU A 60 7.52 6.39 2.47
C GLU A 60 7.39 6.08 3.97
N LYS A 61 8.08 6.83 4.83
CA LYS A 61 8.10 6.66 6.30
C LYS A 61 7.13 7.60 7.03
N LEU A 62 6.63 8.65 6.38
CA LEU A 62 5.63 9.57 6.97
C LEU A 62 4.34 8.84 7.28
N SER A 63 3.63 9.28 8.32
CA SER A 63 2.25 8.88 8.56
C SER A 63 1.33 9.43 7.46
N GLU A 64 0.13 8.86 7.30
CA GLU A 64 -0.82 9.36 6.30
C GLU A 64 -1.32 10.78 6.61
N GLU A 65 -1.39 11.13 7.90
CA GLU A 65 -1.74 12.47 8.38
C GLU A 65 -0.67 13.49 7.96
N GLU A 66 0.60 13.23 8.24
CA GLU A 66 1.71 14.12 7.86
C GLU A 66 1.83 14.30 6.34
N ARG A 67 1.51 13.25 5.56
CA ARG A 67 1.47 13.34 4.09
C ARG A 67 0.36 14.29 3.65
N ALA A 68 -0.84 14.17 4.22
CA ALA A 68 -1.97 15.03 3.90
C ALA A 68 -1.66 16.49 4.26
N ASP A 69 -1.07 16.76 5.42
CA ASP A 69 -0.68 18.11 5.84
C ASP A 69 0.36 18.72 4.90
N THR A 70 1.36 17.93 4.49
CA THR A 70 2.38 18.36 3.51
C THR A 70 1.75 18.69 2.16
N VAL A 71 0.78 17.89 1.70
CA VAL A 71 0.05 18.13 0.43
C VAL A 71 -0.76 19.41 0.53
N TYR A 72 -1.55 19.57 1.59
CA TYR A 72 -2.40 20.73 1.81
C TYR A 72 -1.60 22.04 1.87
N TYR A 73 -0.47 22.04 2.58
CA TYR A 73 0.42 23.19 2.62
C TYR A 73 0.96 23.56 1.23
N LEU A 74 1.42 22.55 0.46
CA LEU A 74 1.99 22.79 -0.87
C LEU A 74 0.93 23.29 -1.86
N GLU A 75 -0.30 22.77 -1.78
CA GLU A 75 -1.43 23.24 -2.60
C GLU A 75 -1.70 24.73 -2.35
N GLY A 76 -1.78 25.16 -1.08
CA GLY A 76 -1.95 26.58 -0.74
C GLY A 76 -0.81 27.47 -1.24
N LYS A 77 0.43 26.98 -1.27
CA LYS A 77 1.58 27.71 -1.85
C LYS A 77 1.60 27.73 -3.37
N GLN A 78 1.01 26.74 -4.03
CA GLN A 78 0.96 26.64 -5.50
C GLN A 78 -0.04 27.59 -6.13
N GLU A 79 -1.07 28.02 -5.39
CA GLU A 79 -2.03 29.05 -5.82
C GLU A 79 -1.40 30.45 -5.90
N LEU A 80 -0.34 30.68 -5.11
CA LEU A 80 0.40 31.94 -5.06
C LEU A 80 1.45 32.02 -6.19
N PRO A 81 2.04 33.21 -6.44
CA PRO A 81 3.14 33.35 -7.38
C PRO A 81 4.32 32.43 -7.01
N TRP A 82 4.76 31.61 -7.97
CA TRP A 82 5.80 30.61 -7.74
C TRP A 82 7.19 31.19 -7.43
N GLU A 83 7.39 32.48 -7.64
CA GLU A 83 8.62 33.18 -7.26
C GLU A 83 8.81 33.23 -5.73
N LEU A 84 7.71 33.25 -4.97
CA LEU A 84 7.69 33.31 -3.51
C LEU A 84 7.94 31.95 -2.85
N MET A 85 7.89 30.87 -3.62
CA MET A 85 8.12 29.51 -3.14
C MET A 85 9.62 29.19 -3.10
N SER A 86 10.09 28.64 -1.99
CA SER A 86 11.49 28.24 -1.81
C SER A 86 11.89 27.13 -2.79
N THR A 87 13.19 26.98 -3.03
CA THR A 87 13.72 25.92 -3.91
C THR A 87 13.45 24.52 -3.38
N GLU A 88 13.38 24.36 -2.06
CA GLU A 88 13.08 23.09 -1.40
C GLU A 88 11.59 22.73 -1.55
N GLU A 89 10.68 23.68 -1.33
CA GLU A 89 9.24 23.49 -1.58
C GLU A 89 8.97 23.16 -3.05
N LYS A 90 9.67 23.81 -3.99
CA LYS A 90 9.56 23.48 -5.43
C LYS A 90 10.00 22.04 -5.72
N LYS A 91 11.10 21.60 -5.11
CA LYS A 91 11.59 20.23 -5.25
C LYS A 91 10.64 19.22 -4.62
N ALA A 92 10.05 19.56 -3.47
CA ALA A 92 9.02 18.78 -2.81
C ALA A 92 7.74 18.66 -3.66
N ALA A 93 7.25 19.78 -4.20
CA ALA A 93 6.12 19.81 -5.12
C ALA A 93 6.38 18.96 -6.38
N TYR A 94 7.59 19.04 -6.94
CA TYR A 94 7.98 18.18 -8.06
C TYR A 94 7.99 16.69 -7.67
N PHE A 95 8.51 16.35 -6.48
CA PHE A 95 8.48 14.98 -5.99
C PHE A 95 7.07 14.49 -5.69
N LEU A 96 6.17 15.33 -5.18
CA LEU A 96 4.77 14.96 -5.01
C LEU A 96 4.13 14.72 -6.37
N ALA A 97 4.33 15.62 -7.33
CA ALA A 97 3.76 15.49 -8.66
C ALA A 97 4.31 14.29 -9.44
N TYR A 98 5.62 13.99 -9.39
CA TYR A 98 6.31 13.02 -10.29
C TYR A 98 7.22 12.00 -9.59
N GLY A 99 7.25 11.98 -8.25
CA GLY A 99 8.10 11.10 -7.49
C GLY A 99 7.70 9.63 -7.60
N LYS A 100 8.66 8.78 -7.21
CA LYS A 100 8.48 7.33 -7.07
C LYS A 100 7.68 7.01 -5.80
N TRP A 101 6.39 7.27 -5.84
CA TRP A 101 5.48 6.93 -4.77
C TRP A 101 4.13 6.47 -5.34
N GLY A 102 3.35 5.75 -4.54
CA GLY A 102 2.09 5.17 -4.99
C GLY A 102 2.26 4.19 -6.15
N PRO A 103 1.31 4.11 -7.10
CA PRO A 103 1.36 3.17 -8.23
C PRO A 103 2.55 3.38 -9.18
N ARG A 104 3.22 4.53 -9.10
CA ARG A 104 4.40 4.86 -9.91
C ARG A 104 5.70 4.36 -9.30
N ASN A 105 5.64 3.86 -8.07
CA ASN A 105 6.77 3.19 -7.48
C ASN A 105 6.85 1.79 -8.11
N GLN A 106 7.90 1.53 -8.89
CA GLN A 106 8.25 0.18 -9.35
C GLN A 106 8.79 -0.67 -8.17
N GLN A 107 8.17 -0.54 -7.00
CA GLN A 107 8.47 -1.30 -5.81
C GLN A 107 7.69 -2.61 -5.89
N GLY A 108 8.41 -3.62 -6.32
CA GLY A 108 7.93 -4.98 -6.32
C GLY A 108 8.81 -5.73 -7.28
N LEU A 109 9.71 -6.52 -6.71
CA LEU A 109 10.32 -7.69 -7.34
C LEU A 109 9.60 -8.02 -8.64
N ASN A 110 10.28 -7.94 -9.80
CA ASN A 110 9.68 -8.32 -11.08
C ASN A 110 8.95 -9.64 -10.83
N THR A 111 7.62 -9.63 -10.80
CA THR A 111 6.85 -10.76 -10.28
C THR A 111 7.20 -12.01 -11.08
N THR A 112 7.47 -11.81 -12.37
CA THR A 112 8.03 -12.77 -13.32
C THR A 112 9.41 -13.31 -12.93
N GLU A 113 10.34 -12.47 -12.45
CA GLU A 113 11.70 -12.90 -12.06
C GLU A 113 11.67 -13.73 -10.78
N VAL A 114 10.91 -13.30 -9.79
CA VAL A 114 10.76 -14.07 -8.54
C VAL A 114 10.02 -15.36 -8.80
N LEU A 115 8.99 -15.34 -9.64
CA LEU A 115 8.30 -16.55 -10.08
C LEU A 115 9.26 -17.51 -10.78
N PHE A 116 10.08 -17.02 -11.70
CA PHE A 116 11.07 -17.85 -12.40
C PHE A 116 12.08 -18.48 -11.42
N ARG A 117 12.58 -17.71 -10.44
CA ARG A 117 13.48 -18.21 -9.39
C ARG A 117 12.83 -19.29 -8.53
N PHE A 118 11.55 -19.13 -8.16
CA PHE A 118 10.83 -20.13 -7.37
C PHE A 118 10.54 -21.40 -8.17
N VAL A 119 10.12 -21.27 -9.43
CA VAL A 119 9.86 -22.41 -10.32
C VAL A 119 11.13 -23.22 -10.58
N SER A 120 12.25 -22.54 -10.87
CA SER A 120 13.52 -23.24 -11.12
C SER A 120 14.02 -23.96 -9.87
N THR A 121 13.92 -23.32 -8.71
CA THR A 121 14.31 -23.92 -7.43
C THR A 121 13.41 -25.11 -7.08
N SER A 122 12.11 -25.00 -7.28
CA SER A 122 11.15 -26.09 -7.04
C SER A 122 11.45 -27.33 -7.88
N ILE A 123 11.76 -27.14 -9.17
CA ILE A 123 12.12 -28.24 -10.08
C ILE A 123 13.41 -28.93 -9.63
N LEU A 124 14.45 -28.18 -9.26
CA LEU A 124 15.71 -28.75 -8.80
C LEU A 124 15.53 -29.55 -7.51
N PHE A 125 14.81 -29.00 -6.54
CA PHE A 125 14.53 -29.69 -5.27
C PHE A 125 13.62 -30.91 -5.45
N SER A 126 12.65 -30.87 -6.38
CA SER A 126 11.81 -32.02 -6.70
C SER A 126 12.62 -33.19 -7.27
N VAL A 127 13.49 -32.92 -8.26
CA VAL A 127 14.34 -33.95 -8.87
C VAL A 127 15.35 -34.52 -7.86
N LEU A 128 16.02 -33.65 -7.09
CA LEU A 128 16.96 -34.09 -6.06
C LEU A 128 16.27 -34.91 -4.96
N GLY A 129 15.08 -34.49 -4.53
CA GLY A 129 14.29 -35.21 -3.53
C GLY A 129 13.86 -36.59 -4.01
N LEU A 130 13.32 -36.69 -5.23
CA LEU A 130 12.95 -37.98 -5.82
C LEU A 130 14.17 -38.87 -6.04
N SER A 131 15.28 -38.31 -6.53
CA SER A 131 16.54 -39.04 -6.73
C SER A 131 17.05 -39.64 -5.43
N ALA A 132 17.11 -38.85 -4.35
CA ALA A 132 17.53 -39.34 -3.04
C ALA A 132 16.56 -40.41 -2.52
N PHE A 133 15.26 -40.21 -2.66
CA PHE A 133 14.25 -41.16 -2.20
C PHE A 133 14.37 -42.52 -2.91
N LEU A 134 14.48 -42.51 -4.25
CA LEU A 134 14.67 -43.73 -5.04
C LEU A 134 15.99 -44.41 -4.69
N TYR A 135 17.08 -43.64 -4.57
CA TYR A 135 18.39 -44.17 -4.16
C TYR A 135 18.33 -44.91 -2.82
N THR A 136 17.58 -44.41 -1.83
CA THR A 136 17.44 -45.13 -0.55
C THR A 136 16.66 -46.44 -0.66
N LYS A 137 15.68 -46.55 -1.57
CA LYS A 137 14.94 -47.79 -1.79
C LYS A 137 15.79 -48.83 -2.51
N ASP A 138 16.49 -48.44 -3.56
CA ASP A 138 17.34 -49.34 -4.34
C ASP A 138 18.46 -49.93 -3.48
N ARG A 139 19.05 -49.12 -2.59
CA ARG A 139 20.08 -49.58 -1.64
C ARG A 139 19.57 -50.63 -0.64
N LYS A 140 18.27 -50.67 -0.33
CA LYS A 140 17.69 -51.71 0.55
C LYS A 140 17.49 -53.01 -0.21
N VAL A 141 16.90 -52.93 -1.41
CA VAL A 141 16.68 -54.09 -2.29
C VAL A 141 18.00 -54.78 -2.62
N LEU A 142 19.07 -54.01 -2.90
CA LEU A 142 20.39 -54.60 -3.18
C LEU A 142 20.94 -55.42 -2.01
N LYS A 143 20.77 -54.98 -0.76
CA LYS A 143 21.22 -55.74 0.42
C LYS A 143 20.44 -57.03 0.61
N GLU A 144 19.13 -57.00 0.35
CA GLU A 144 18.27 -58.19 0.42
C GLU A 144 18.69 -59.23 -0.63
N LEU A 145 19.03 -58.79 -1.85
CA LEU A 145 19.53 -59.66 -2.93
C LEU A 145 20.91 -60.26 -2.60
N GLU A 146 21.82 -59.46 -2.04
CA GLU A 146 23.14 -59.94 -1.60
C GLU A 146 23.02 -61.03 -0.52
N LEU A 147 22.13 -60.85 0.46
CA LEU A 147 21.86 -61.86 1.50
C LEU A 147 21.32 -63.17 0.93
N GLN A 148 20.35 -63.12 0.00
CA GLN A 148 19.83 -64.32 -0.67
C GLN A 148 20.90 -65.06 -1.49
N SER A 149 21.80 -64.31 -2.15
CA SER A 149 22.89 -64.92 -2.92
C SER A 149 23.93 -65.62 -2.03
N GLY A 150 24.22 -65.05 -0.85
CA GLY A 150 25.11 -65.65 0.15
C GLY A 150 24.55 -66.95 0.71
N GLU A 151 23.29 -66.96 1.15
CA GLU A 151 22.63 -68.14 1.73
C GLU A 151 22.52 -69.30 0.73
N SER A 152 22.31 -68.98 -0.56
CA SER A 152 22.28 -70.00 -1.63
C SER A 152 23.64 -70.70 -1.79
N SER A 153 24.76 -70.00 -1.55
CA SER A 153 26.11 -70.55 -1.75
C SER A 153 26.64 -71.40 -0.59
N GLU A 154 26.12 -71.25 0.64
CA GLU A 154 26.48 -72.10 1.80
C GLU A 154 25.69 -73.41 1.85
N SER A 155 24.65 -73.56 1.04
CA SER A 155 23.78 -74.75 1.00
C SER A 155 24.17 -75.83 -0.02
N SER A 156 25.22 -75.59 -0.82
CA SER A 156 25.78 -76.50 -1.83
C SER A 156 27.18 -76.97 -1.44
#